data_AF-A0AA50HU86-F1
#
_entry.id   AF-A0AA50HU86-F1
#
_cell.length_a   1.000
_cell.length_b   1.000
_cell.length_c   1.000
_cell.angle_alpha   90.00
_cell.angle_beta   90.00
_cell.angle_gamma   90.00
#
_symmetry.space_group_name_H-M   'P 1'
#
loop_
_entity.id
_entity.type
_entity.pdbx_description
1 polymer ?
#
loop_
_entity_poly.entity_id
_entity_poly.type
_entity_poly.pdbx_seq_one_letter_code
_entity_poly.pdbx_strand_id
1 'polypeptide(L)'
;MDTVIDSTGPVDPIANEIGVVAENGFFFVLLPGGDEVQLKFNNQPFASGTFGNWQILEAETVNGINQVLWQNPDLGQIGVWNADSNWNWLSSQTWPTNSFNTLEAEVTFQIDINNDDLLGDRLTTVENQGNVSLLEGILGNYYVQSGDDLTTPIKYLGEAFDNNLGNWQALAAETVQGVNQVLWQNLDTNQIGVWNSSADWNWISSNVFEAGSPQAIAQAEIFGIPTTVLTAADSVLV
;
A
#
# COMPACT_ATOMS: atom_id res chain seq x y z
N MET A 1 37.19 8.56 7.85
CA MET A 1 36.61 8.51 6.50
C MET A 1 36.76 7.06 6.09
N ASP A 2 35.71 6.26 5.93
CA ASP A 2 34.36 6.59 5.50
C ASP A 2 33.39 5.53 6.05
N THR A 3 32.23 5.98 6.51
CA THR A 3 31.09 5.16 6.90
C THR A 3 30.36 4.73 5.63
N VAL A 4 30.32 3.42 5.36
CA VAL A 4 29.37 2.88 4.38
C VAL A 4 28.14 2.42 5.15
N ILE A 5 27.11 3.26 5.11
CA ILE A 5 25.74 2.86 5.43
C ILE A 5 25.22 2.25 4.13
N ASP A 6 25.10 0.93 4.09
CA ASP A 6 24.35 0.23 3.05
C ASP A 6 22.91 0.08 3.54
N SER A 7 22.01 0.90 3.00
CA SER A 7 20.60 0.92 3.36
C SER A 7 19.73 1.11 2.12
N THR A 8 19.43 0.03 1.39
CA THR A 8 18.26 -0.06 0.50
C THR A 8 17.88 -1.52 0.23
N GLY A 9 17.54 -2.27 1.28
CA GLY A 9 16.78 -3.53 1.16
C GLY A 9 15.41 -3.37 1.83
N PRO A 10 14.39 -4.16 1.45
CA PRO A 10 13.11 -4.16 2.14
C PRO A 10 13.34 -4.36 3.64
N VAL A 11 12.70 -3.49 4.44
CA VAL A 11 12.70 -3.62 5.90
C VAL A 11 11.89 -4.87 6.20
N ASP A 12 12.54 -5.95 6.65
CA ASP A 12 11.83 -7.06 7.29
C ASP A 12 10.89 -6.45 8.34
N PRO A 13 9.59 -6.82 8.38
CA PRO A 13 8.71 -6.34 9.44
C PRO A 13 9.38 -6.68 10.77
N ILE A 14 9.76 -5.62 11.47
CA ILE A 14 10.39 -5.70 12.78
C ILE A 14 9.39 -6.49 13.61
N ALA A 15 9.81 -7.65 14.12
CA ALA A 15 8.96 -8.44 14.99
C ALA A 15 8.39 -7.52 16.07
N ASN A 16 7.12 -7.74 16.43
CA ASN A 16 6.31 -7.04 17.43
C ASN A 16 7.04 -6.84 18.78
N GLU A 17 7.98 -5.89 18.84
CA GLU A 17 8.80 -5.59 20.02
C GLU A 17 8.24 -4.39 20.82
N ILE A 18 7.20 -3.74 20.30
CA ILE A 18 6.55 -2.58 20.94
C ILE A 18 5.10 -2.93 21.28
N GLY A 19 4.86 -3.27 22.55
CA GLY A 19 3.52 -3.60 23.04
C GLY A 19 2.76 -2.38 23.58
N VAL A 20 1.50 -2.60 23.92
CA VAL A 20 0.64 -1.58 24.56
C VAL A 20 0.10 -2.11 25.89
N VAL A 21 0.14 -1.28 26.92
CA VAL A 21 -0.30 -1.64 28.27
C VAL A 21 -1.27 -0.58 28.78
N ALA A 22 -2.37 -1.01 29.39
CA ALA A 22 -3.31 -0.13 30.07
C ALA A 22 -3.23 -0.37 31.59
N GLU A 23 -2.73 0.62 32.32
CA GLU A 23 -2.57 0.54 33.78
C GLU A 23 -3.19 1.76 34.47
N ASN A 24 -3.93 1.53 35.55
CA ASN A 24 -4.52 2.59 36.38
C ASN A 24 -5.34 3.65 35.60
N GLY A 25 -5.94 3.25 34.48
CA GLY A 25 -6.73 4.15 33.62
C GLY A 25 -5.89 5.00 32.66
N PHE A 26 -4.62 4.67 32.44
CA PHE A 26 -3.74 5.32 31.47
C PHE A 26 -3.09 4.31 30.52
N PHE A 27 -2.58 4.79 29.39
CA PHE A 27 -1.91 3.97 28.39
C PHE A 27 -0.39 4.15 28.39
N PHE A 28 0.31 3.04 28.23
CA PHE A 28 1.76 2.92 28.14
C PHE A 28 2.13 2.11 26.91
N VAL A 29 3.32 2.39 26.40
CA VAL A 29 3.95 1.61 25.36
C VAL A 29 5.08 0.82 25.99
N LEU A 30 5.10 -0.49 25.77
CA LEU A 30 6.15 -1.38 26.25
C LEU A 30 7.22 -1.50 25.16
N LEU A 31 8.41 -0.96 25.40
CA LEU A 31 9.52 -0.99 24.46
C LEU A 31 10.21 -2.37 24.43
N PRO A 32 11.08 -2.66 23.42
CA PRO A 32 11.74 -3.95 23.28
C PRO A 32 12.57 -4.38 24.50
N GLY A 33 13.08 -3.41 25.25
CA GLY A 33 13.84 -3.63 26.48
C GLY A 33 13.00 -3.94 27.72
N GLY A 34 11.67 -3.93 27.61
CA GLY A 34 10.73 -4.08 28.72
C GLY A 34 10.43 -2.78 29.46
N ASP A 35 10.96 -1.65 29.01
CA ASP A 35 10.67 -0.34 29.58
C ASP A 35 9.28 0.14 29.15
N GLU A 36 8.48 0.58 30.11
CA GLU A 36 7.18 1.19 29.85
C GLU A 36 7.30 2.72 29.72
N VAL A 37 6.81 3.26 28.62
CA VAL A 37 6.75 4.69 28.36
C VAL A 37 5.31 5.15 28.33
N GLN A 38 4.99 6.16 29.14
CA GLN A 38 3.67 6.77 29.17
C GLN A 38 3.30 7.38 27.81
N LEU A 39 2.21 6.92 27.21
CA LEU A 39 1.61 7.58 26.06
C LEU A 39 1.00 8.91 26.50
N LYS A 40 1.23 9.97 25.71
CA LYS A 40 0.79 11.33 26.05
C LYS A 40 -0.04 11.97 24.95
N PHE A 41 -0.96 12.83 25.37
CA PHE A 41 -1.71 13.72 24.52
C PHE A 41 -1.58 15.14 25.07
N ASN A 42 -1.16 16.11 24.24
CA ASN A 42 -0.86 17.48 24.67
C ASN A 42 0.10 17.54 25.89
N ASN A 43 1.15 16.71 25.87
CA ASN A 43 2.14 16.57 26.93
C ASN A 43 1.59 16.15 28.31
N GLN A 44 0.39 15.57 28.36
CA GLN A 44 -0.20 14.99 29.57
C GLN A 44 -0.39 13.48 29.41
N PRO A 45 -0.31 12.69 30.49
CA PRO A 45 -0.61 11.25 30.45
C PRO A 45 -1.96 10.98 29.78
N PHE A 46 -1.98 10.09 28.80
CA PHE A 46 -3.18 9.80 28.03
C PHE A 46 -4.07 8.81 28.78
N ALA A 47 -5.27 9.24 29.15
CA ALA A 47 -6.21 8.46 29.94
C ALA A 47 -7.13 7.60 29.05
N SER A 48 -7.43 6.38 29.51
CA SER A 48 -8.41 5.49 28.90
C SER A 48 -9.80 6.12 28.84
N GLY A 49 -10.50 5.93 27.72
CA GLY A 49 -11.86 6.47 27.52
C GLY A 49 -11.94 7.94 27.09
N THR A 50 -10.80 8.65 26.97
CA THR A 50 -10.76 10.06 26.54
C THR A 50 -11.45 10.28 25.19
N PHE A 51 -11.34 9.32 24.28
CA PHE A 51 -11.95 9.37 22.94
C PHE A 51 -13.16 8.44 22.79
N GLY A 52 -13.84 8.06 23.87
CA GLY A 52 -14.96 7.13 23.77
C GLY A 52 -14.48 5.69 23.56
N ASN A 53 -15.09 4.95 22.62
CA ASN A 53 -14.83 3.52 22.40
C ASN A 53 -13.63 3.22 21.47
N TRP A 54 -12.66 4.13 21.39
CA TRP A 54 -11.38 3.84 20.72
C TRP A 54 -10.52 2.96 21.62
N GLN A 55 -10.00 1.87 21.06
CA GLN A 55 -9.22 0.84 21.73
C GLN A 55 -7.84 0.76 21.06
N ILE A 56 -6.77 0.68 21.87
CA ILE A 56 -5.43 0.42 21.31
C ILE A 56 -5.35 -1.04 20.91
N LEU A 57 -4.78 -1.29 19.73
CA LEU A 57 -4.43 -2.62 19.27
C LEU A 57 -2.94 -2.87 19.44
N GLU A 58 -2.10 -2.04 18.82
CA GLU A 58 -0.65 -2.24 18.75
C GLU A 58 0.10 -0.90 18.70
N ALA A 59 1.43 -0.93 18.84
CA ALA A 59 2.30 0.23 18.65
C ALA A 59 3.57 -0.19 17.90
N GLU A 60 4.16 0.72 17.12
CA GLU A 60 5.39 0.44 16.36
C GLU A 60 6.15 1.74 16.04
N THR A 61 7.45 1.67 15.78
CA THR A 61 8.25 2.76 15.21
C THR A 61 8.48 2.52 13.72
N VAL A 62 7.64 3.14 12.88
CA VAL A 62 7.68 2.95 11.43
C VAL A 62 8.45 4.11 10.78
N ASN A 63 9.56 3.80 10.10
CA ASN A 63 10.41 4.80 9.45
C ASN A 63 10.84 5.95 10.39
N GLY A 64 11.10 5.63 11.66
CA GLY A 64 11.51 6.60 12.69
C GLY A 64 10.38 7.44 13.28
N ILE A 65 9.12 7.14 12.97
CA ILE A 65 7.93 7.76 13.57
C ILE A 65 7.29 6.76 14.51
N ASN A 66 7.08 7.15 15.76
CA ASN A 66 6.34 6.32 16.72
C ASN A 66 4.85 6.36 16.35
N GLN A 67 4.23 5.20 16.24
CA GLN A 67 2.84 5.03 15.84
C GLN A 67 2.10 4.14 16.82
N VAL A 68 0.82 4.44 17.03
CA VAL A 68 -0.09 3.58 17.78
C VAL A 68 -1.30 3.29 16.89
N LEU A 69 -1.63 2.01 16.73
CA LEU A 69 -2.80 1.55 16.01
C LEU A 69 -3.98 1.45 16.96
N TRP A 70 -5.11 2.00 16.55
CA TRP A 70 -6.36 2.01 17.30
C TRP A 70 -7.51 1.50 16.45
N GLN A 71 -8.56 1.01 17.11
CA GLN A 71 -9.82 0.65 16.48
C GLN A 71 -11.00 1.26 17.23
N ASN A 72 -12.03 1.63 16.48
CA ASN A 72 -13.34 1.96 17.02
C ASN A 72 -14.40 1.05 16.38
N PRO A 73 -14.80 -0.03 17.09
CA PRO A 73 -15.78 -0.98 16.56
C PRO A 73 -17.15 -0.36 16.28
N ASP A 74 -17.58 0.64 17.06
CA ASP A 74 -18.89 1.28 16.88
C ASP A 74 -18.97 2.08 15.56
N LEU A 75 -17.82 2.57 15.09
CA LEU A 75 -17.70 3.34 13.85
C LEU A 75 -17.26 2.47 12.66
N GLY A 76 -16.81 1.23 12.90
CA GLY A 76 -16.19 0.40 11.87
C GLY A 76 -14.92 1.05 11.30
N GLN A 77 -14.10 1.63 12.17
CA GLN A 77 -12.89 2.37 11.77
C GLN A 77 -11.66 1.89 12.52
N ILE A 78 -10.52 2.00 11.85
CA ILE A 78 -9.20 2.02 12.49
C ILE A 78 -8.63 3.43 12.45
N GLY A 79 -7.57 3.65 13.23
CA GLY A 79 -6.81 4.88 13.17
C GLY A 79 -5.37 4.67 13.59
N VAL A 80 -4.48 5.43 12.96
CA VAL A 80 -3.06 5.48 13.32
C VAL A 80 -2.77 6.83 13.95
N TRP A 81 -2.20 6.78 15.14
CA TRP A 81 -1.78 7.91 15.95
C TRP A 81 -0.27 8.06 15.79
N ASN A 82 0.18 9.14 15.16
CA ASN A 82 1.60 9.45 15.06
C ASN A 82 2.02 10.26 16.30
N ALA A 83 3.12 9.83 16.91
CA ALA A 83 3.70 10.42 18.09
C ALA A 83 5.16 10.83 17.86
N ASP A 84 5.64 11.77 18.66
CA ASP A 84 7.06 12.09 18.73
C ASP A 84 7.87 10.99 19.41
N SER A 85 9.20 11.17 19.47
CA SER A 85 10.12 10.22 20.10
C SER A 85 9.88 10.01 21.60
N ASN A 86 9.09 10.87 22.25
CA ASN A 86 8.68 10.72 23.64
C ASN A 86 7.25 10.17 23.79
N TRP A 87 6.68 9.58 22.73
CA TRP A 87 5.31 9.05 22.70
C TRP A 87 4.25 10.11 23.04
N ASN A 88 4.47 11.37 22.66
CA ASN A 88 3.43 12.40 22.70
C ASN A 88 2.79 12.60 21.32
N TRP A 89 1.46 12.67 21.27
CA TRP A 89 0.69 12.85 20.04
C TRP A 89 1.14 14.04 19.20
N LEU A 90 1.18 13.81 17.89
CA LEU A 90 1.40 14.82 16.85
C LEU A 90 0.22 14.92 15.89
N SER A 91 -0.26 13.77 15.39
CA SER A 91 -1.34 13.71 14.41
C SER A 91 -2.05 12.37 14.45
N SER A 92 -3.19 12.27 13.77
CA SER A 92 -3.88 11.00 13.56
C SER A 92 -4.58 10.96 12.22
N GLN A 93 -4.74 9.76 11.69
CA GLN A 93 -5.58 9.46 10.52
C GLN A 93 -6.52 8.31 10.88
N THR A 94 -7.69 8.27 10.23
CA THR A 94 -8.67 7.19 10.43
C THR A 94 -9.22 6.72 9.10
N TRP A 95 -9.52 5.42 9.03
CA TRP A 95 -10.01 4.75 7.82
C TRP A 95 -11.05 3.69 8.18
N PRO A 96 -11.95 3.31 7.25
CA PRO A 96 -12.84 2.17 7.43
C PRO A 96 -12.04 0.88 7.65
N THR A 97 -12.56 -0.05 8.47
CA THR A 97 -11.89 -1.34 8.73
C THR A 97 -11.66 -2.17 7.46
N ASN A 98 -12.44 -1.96 6.41
CA ASN A 98 -12.25 -2.62 5.12
C ASN A 98 -11.75 -1.59 4.09
N SER A 99 -10.48 -1.21 4.19
CA SER A 99 -9.85 -0.24 3.30
C SER A 99 -8.40 -0.62 3.04
N PHE A 100 -7.82 -0.09 1.96
CA PHE A 100 -6.41 -0.31 1.63
C PHE A 100 -5.48 0.08 2.79
N ASN A 101 -5.73 1.22 3.43
CA ASN A 101 -4.93 1.65 4.59
C ASN A 101 -5.03 0.70 5.78
N THR A 102 -6.15 -0.02 5.94
CA THR A 102 -6.25 -1.06 6.96
C THR A 102 -5.38 -2.25 6.62
N LEU A 103 -5.39 -2.71 5.36
CA LEU A 103 -4.55 -3.82 4.91
C LEU A 103 -3.06 -3.48 5.05
N GLU A 104 -2.65 -2.25 4.72
CA GLU A 104 -1.28 -1.79 4.99
C GLU A 104 -0.95 -1.73 6.48
N ALA A 105 -1.93 -1.36 7.32
CA ALA A 105 -1.76 -1.38 8.77
C ALA A 105 -1.61 -2.82 9.31
N GLU A 106 -2.31 -3.81 8.75
CA GLU A 106 -2.16 -5.22 9.12
C GLU A 106 -0.72 -5.70 8.89
N VAL A 107 -0.15 -5.36 7.72
CA VAL A 107 1.27 -5.66 7.41
C VAL A 107 2.21 -4.87 8.31
N THR A 108 1.94 -3.59 8.55
CA THR A 108 2.84 -2.73 9.34
C THR A 108 2.89 -3.15 10.80
N PHE A 109 1.74 -3.42 11.42
CA PHE A 109 1.61 -3.75 12.83
C PHE A 109 1.56 -5.26 13.10
N GLN A 110 1.66 -6.10 12.06
CA GLN A 110 1.65 -7.57 12.14
C GLN A 110 0.43 -8.13 12.88
N ILE A 111 -0.75 -7.56 12.60
CA ILE A 111 -2.02 -7.94 13.21
C ILE A 111 -3.07 -8.10 12.12
N ASP A 112 -3.86 -9.16 12.18
CA ASP A 112 -5.03 -9.34 11.30
C ASP A 112 -6.23 -8.58 11.91
N ILE A 113 -6.61 -7.47 11.31
CA ILE A 113 -7.66 -6.57 11.82
C ILE A 113 -9.02 -7.03 11.32
N ASN A 114 -9.09 -7.48 10.07
CA ASN A 114 -10.33 -7.81 9.40
C ASN A 114 -10.77 -9.29 9.63
N ASN A 115 -9.90 -10.11 10.21
CA ASN A 115 -10.09 -11.53 10.54
C ASN A 115 -10.27 -12.43 9.32
N ASP A 116 -9.49 -12.22 8.25
CA ASP A 116 -9.47 -13.08 7.07
C ASP A 116 -8.28 -14.05 7.02
N ASP A 117 -7.55 -14.16 8.13
CA ASP A 117 -6.36 -14.99 8.31
C ASP A 117 -5.16 -14.56 7.41
N LEU A 118 -5.19 -13.34 6.87
CA LEU A 118 -4.10 -12.75 6.10
C LEU A 118 -3.54 -11.50 6.79
N LEU A 119 -2.27 -11.21 6.50
CA LEU A 119 -1.69 -9.90 6.77
C LEU A 119 -1.68 -9.12 5.47
N GLY A 120 -2.56 -8.13 5.35
CA GLY A 120 -2.68 -7.31 4.16
C GLY A 120 -3.60 -7.89 3.10
N ASP A 121 -3.46 -7.41 1.87
CA ASP A 121 -4.41 -7.70 0.80
C ASP A 121 -4.23 -9.11 0.22
N ARG A 122 -5.35 -9.67 -0.26
CA ARG A 122 -5.35 -10.92 -1.02
C ARG A 122 -5.19 -10.61 -2.50
N LEU A 123 -4.05 -11.01 -3.05
CA LEU A 123 -3.66 -10.65 -4.41
C LEU A 123 -3.96 -11.77 -5.42
N THR A 124 -4.45 -11.37 -6.60
CA THR A 124 -4.57 -12.24 -7.77
C THR A 124 -3.67 -11.76 -8.88
N THR A 125 -3.00 -12.68 -9.57
CA THR A 125 -2.13 -12.34 -10.71
C THR A 125 -2.96 -11.88 -11.90
N VAL A 126 -2.65 -10.68 -12.39
CA VAL A 126 -3.15 -10.13 -13.66
C VAL A 126 -2.23 -10.55 -14.79
N GLU A 127 -0.92 -10.37 -14.60
CA GLU A 127 0.13 -10.63 -15.59
C GLU A 127 1.42 -11.04 -14.84
N ASN A 128 2.17 -11.99 -15.37
CA ASN A 128 3.41 -12.47 -14.73
C ASN A 128 4.53 -12.83 -15.72
N GLN A 129 4.50 -12.28 -16.92
CA GLN A 129 5.62 -12.41 -17.85
C GLN A 129 6.57 -11.23 -17.65
N GLY A 130 7.76 -11.33 -18.25
CA GLY A 130 8.76 -10.28 -18.15
C GLY A 130 9.42 -10.17 -16.77
N ASN A 131 9.75 -8.95 -16.34
CA ASN A 131 10.55 -8.70 -15.15
C ASN A 131 9.75 -8.23 -13.94
N VAL A 132 8.48 -7.90 -14.12
CA VAL A 132 7.58 -7.45 -13.05
C VAL A 132 6.23 -8.16 -13.24
N SER A 133 5.73 -8.79 -12.18
CA SER A 133 4.36 -9.30 -12.16
C SER A 133 3.40 -8.17 -11.77
N LEU A 134 2.27 -8.08 -12.47
CA LEU A 134 1.14 -7.23 -12.11
C LEU A 134 0.10 -8.06 -11.34
N LEU A 135 -0.31 -7.56 -10.18
CA LEU A 135 -1.27 -8.19 -9.29
C LEU A 135 -2.42 -7.22 -9.00
N GLU A 136 -3.60 -7.76 -8.68
CA GLU A 136 -4.79 -7.01 -8.28
C GLU A 136 -5.26 -7.49 -6.90
N GLY A 137 -5.54 -6.54 -6.02
CA GLY A 137 -6.09 -6.80 -4.68
C GLY A 137 -7.61 -6.85 -4.67
N ILE A 138 -8.20 -7.29 -3.56
CA ILE A 138 -9.66 -7.47 -3.46
C ILE A 138 -10.43 -6.14 -3.52
N LEU A 139 -9.74 -5.03 -3.20
CA LEU A 139 -10.27 -3.68 -3.26
C LEU A 139 -10.06 -3.01 -4.63
N GLY A 140 -9.49 -3.72 -5.61
CA GLY A 140 -9.24 -3.23 -6.96
C GLY A 140 -7.96 -2.40 -7.12
N ASN A 141 -7.16 -2.26 -6.06
CA ASN A 141 -5.83 -1.67 -6.14
C ASN A 141 -4.88 -2.61 -6.91
N TYR A 142 -4.00 -2.03 -7.72
CA TYR A 142 -2.96 -2.80 -8.41
C TYR A 142 -1.64 -2.76 -7.64
N TYR A 143 -0.94 -3.90 -7.68
CA TYR A 143 0.36 -4.09 -7.07
C TYR A 143 1.33 -4.66 -8.10
N VAL A 144 2.61 -4.48 -7.82
CA VAL A 144 3.69 -5.03 -8.62
C VAL A 144 4.61 -5.87 -7.76
N GLN A 145 5.21 -6.88 -8.36
CA GLN A 145 6.21 -7.73 -7.72
C GLN A 145 7.38 -7.98 -8.67
N SER A 146 8.60 -7.71 -8.23
CA SER A 146 9.82 -8.01 -9.00
C SER A 146 10.49 -9.25 -8.42
N GLY A 147 10.48 -10.36 -9.16
CA GLY A 147 11.03 -11.62 -8.66
C GLY A 147 10.39 -12.07 -7.34
N ASP A 148 11.21 -12.32 -6.32
CA ASP A 148 10.78 -12.75 -4.98
C ASP A 148 10.62 -11.57 -3.98
N ASP A 149 10.68 -10.32 -4.46
CA ASP A 149 10.52 -9.13 -3.60
C ASP A 149 9.11 -9.04 -3.01
N LEU A 150 8.95 -8.21 -1.97
CA LEU A 150 7.64 -7.84 -1.44
C LEU A 150 6.82 -7.10 -2.51
N THR A 151 5.51 -7.28 -2.45
CA THR A 151 4.58 -6.59 -3.35
C THR A 151 4.53 -5.11 -3.01
N THR A 152 4.56 -4.26 -4.05
CA THR A 152 4.48 -2.81 -3.90
C THR A 152 3.20 -2.30 -4.56
N PRO A 153 2.36 -1.48 -3.91
CA PRO A 153 1.20 -0.88 -4.56
C PRO A 153 1.63 0.10 -5.65
N ILE A 154 0.92 0.13 -6.78
CA ILE A 154 1.03 1.23 -7.75
C ILE A 154 0.44 2.49 -7.11
N LYS A 155 1.13 3.62 -7.22
CA LYS A 155 0.73 4.86 -6.54
C LYS A 155 0.38 5.98 -7.51
N TYR A 156 -0.49 6.87 -7.07
CA TYR A 156 -0.81 8.13 -7.72
C TYR A 156 -0.86 9.24 -6.66
N LEU A 157 -0.06 10.30 -6.87
CA LEU A 157 0.13 11.38 -5.90
C LEU A 157 0.65 10.92 -4.53
N GLY A 158 1.44 9.84 -4.50
CA GLY A 158 2.08 9.29 -3.30
C GLY A 158 1.23 8.26 -2.55
N GLU A 159 -0.06 8.15 -2.86
CA GLU A 159 -0.98 7.19 -2.25
C GLU A 159 -1.21 6.00 -3.18
N ALA A 160 -1.61 4.85 -2.63
CA ALA A 160 -2.00 3.72 -3.46
C ALA A 160 -3.14 4.11 -4.41
N PHE A 161 -2.98 3.74 -5.67
CA PHE A 161 -3.91 4.11 -6.72
C PHE A 161 -5.20 3.29 -6.57
N ASP A 162 -6.33 3.99 -6.41
CA ASP A 162 -7.68 3.46 -6.13
C ASP A 162 -8.42 2.99 -7.38
N ASN A 163 -7.70 2.85 -8.51
CA ASN A 163 -8.25 2.40 -9.79
C ASN A 163 -9.41 3.25 -10.33
N ASN A 164 -9.43 4.56 -10.03
CA ASN A 164 -10.53 5.46 -10.38
C ASN A 164 -10.42 6.10 -11.79
N LEU A 165 -9.69 5.51 -12.73
CA LEU A 165 -9.47 6.06 -14.08
C LEU A 165 -10.67 5.89 -15.03
N GLY A 166 -11.82 5.44 -14.56
CA GLY A 166 -12.97 5.10 -15.40
C GLY A 166 -12.76 3.74 -16.07
N ASN A 167 -12.98 3.64 -17.38
CA ASN A 167 -12.95 2.36 -18.10
C ASN A 167 -11.54 1.91 -18.49
N TRP A 168 -10.51 2.33 -17.77
CA TRP A 168 -9.13 1.88 -17.99
C TRP A 168 -8.82 0.71 -17.08
N GLN A 169 -8.21 -0.34 -17.63
CA GLN A 169 -7.76 -1.52 -16.90
C GLN A 169 -6.25 -1.68 -17.08
N ALA A 170 -5.53 -2.01 -16.01
CA ALA A 170 -4.12 -2.36 -16.10
C ALA A 170 -3.97 -3.76 -16.71
N LEU A 171 -3.02 -3.91 -17.64
CA LEU A 171 -2.75 -5.15 -18.35
C LEU A 171 -1.42 -5.79 -17.95
N ALA A 172 -0.40 -4.97 -17.71
CA ALA A 172 0.95 -5.42 -17.39
C ALA A 172 1.74 -4.31 -16.70
N ALA A 173 2.82 -4.66 -16.04
CA ALA A 173 3.79 -3.72 -15.50
C ALA A 173 5.20 -4.23 -15.82
N GLU A 174 6.14 -3.34 -16.15
CA GLU A 174 7.51 -3.71 -16.50
C GLU A 174 8.49 -2.60 -16.15
N THR A 175 9.73 -2.95 -15.85
CA THR A 175 10.83 -2.00 -15.86
C THR A 175 11.51 -2.01 -17.22
N VAL A 176 11.20 -1.01 -18.04
CA VAL A 176 11.69 -0.88 -19.43
C VAL A 176 12.84 0.12 -19.46
N GLN A 177 14.05 -0.36 -19.75
CA GLN A 177 15.27 0.47 -19.81
C GLN A 177 15.50 1.33 -18.54
N GLY A 178 15.16 0.76 -17.37
CA GLY A 178 15.31 1.43 -16.07
C GLY A 178 14.16 2.36 -15.70
N VAL A 179 13.07 2.41 -16.48
CA VAL A 179 11.86 3.16 -16.16
C VAL A 179 10.75 2.17 -15.81
N ASN A 180 10.15 2.33 -14.63
CA ASN A 180 8.98 1.55 -14.24
C ASN A 180 7.77 2.03 -15.03
N GLN A 181 7.05 1.10 -15.66
CA GLN A 181 5.91 1.41 -16.50
C GLN A 181 4.74 0.48 -16.21
N VAL A 182 3.53 1.01 -16.36
CA VAL A 182 2.29 0.23 -16.27
C VAL A 182 1.53 0.43 -17.58
N LEU A 183 1.14 -0.68 -18.20
CA LEU A 183 0.37 -0.70 -19.43
C LEU A 183 -1.12 -0.78 -19.10
N TRP A 184 -1.91 0.07 -19.75
CA TRP A 184 -3.35 0.20 -19.55
C TRP A 184 -4.08 0.07 -20.88
N GLN A 185 -5.30 -0.45 -20.84
CA GLN A 185 -6.23 -0.44 -21.97
C GLN A 185 -7.55 0.17 -21.55
N ASN A 186 -8.07 1.07 -22.36
CA ASN A 186 -9.43 1.56 -22.21
C ASN A 186 -10.41 0.56 -22.82
N LEU A 187 -11.37 0.09 -22.03
CA LEU A 187 -12.31 -0.96 -22.43
C LEU A 187 -13.38 -0.47 -23.41
N ASP A 188 -13.64 0.84 -23.51
CA ASP A 188 -14.58 1.39 -24.48
C ASP A 188 -13.92 1.70 -25.82
N THR A 189 -12.74 2.33 -25.77
CA THR A 189 -12.07 2.88 -26.95
C THR A 189 -10.96 2.00 -27.49
N ASN A 190 -10.53 0.98 -26.73
CA ASN A 190 -9.33 0.18 -26.99
C ASN A 190 -8.04 1.01 -27.09
N GLN A 191 -8.05 2.26 -26.60
CA GLN A 191 -6.83 3.06 -26.51
C GLN A 191 -5.87 2.43 -25.52
N ILE A 192 -4.58 2.59 -25.81
CA ILE A 192 -3.50 2.04 -24.98
C ILE A 192 -2.84 3.18 -24.23
N GLY A 193 -2.72 3.04 -22.92
CA GLY A 193 -2.12 4.00 -22.02
C GLY A 193 -0.85 3.41 -21.43
N VAL A 194 0.20 4.22 -21.32
CA VAL A 194 1.42 3.82 -20.60
C VAL A 194 1.67 4.86 -19.53
N TRP A 195 1.66 4.40 -18.28
CA TRP A 195 2.17 5.17 -17.16
C TRP A 195 3.67 4.99 -17.09
N ASN A 196 4.38 6.09 -16.88
CA ASN A 196 5.77 6.07 -16.45
C ASN A 196 5.80 6.46 -14.98
N SER A 197 6.48 5.65 -14.18
CA SER A 197 6.47 5.74 -12.72
C SER A 197 7.89 5.89 -12.17
N SER A 198 7.99 6.39 -10.96
CA SER A 198 9.22 6.43 -10.17
C SER A 198 9.66 5.02 -9.74
N ALA A 199 10.82 4.95 -9.09
CA ALA A 199 11.35 3.71 -8.54
C ALA A 199 10.41 3.03 -7.52
N ASP A 200 9.63 3.82 -6.77
CA ASP A 200 8.61 3.34 -5.82
C ASP A 200 7.21 3.20 -6.44
N TRP A 201 7.14 3.09 -7.77
CA TRP A 201 5.91 2.88 -8.54
C TRP A 201 4.84 3.97 -8.40
N ASN A 202 5.25 5.18 -8.03
CA ASN A 202 4.39 6.35 -8.08
C ASN A 202 4.36 6.98 -9.49
N TRP A 203 3.16 7.26 -9.96
CA TRP A 203 2.93 7.87 -11.27
C TRP A 203 3.69 9.19 -11.45
N ILE A 204 4.33 9.35 -12.61
CA ILE A 204 5.02 10.59 -13.02
C ILE A 204 4.36 11.20 -14.27
N SER A 205 4.07 10.38 -15.28
CA SER A 205 3.49 10.85 -16.55
C SER A 205 2.75 9.73 -17.27
N SER A 206 1.92 10.10 -18.24
CA SER A 206 1.21 9.16 -19.09
C SER A 206 1.34 9.50 -20.57
N ASN A 207 1.34 8.47 -21.40
CA ASN A 207 1.12 8.57 -22.84
C ASN A 207 -0.13 7.77 -23.19
N VAL A 208 -0.92 8.25 -24.15
CA VAL A 208 -2.09 7.55 -24.68
C VAL A 208 -1.93 7.41 -26.19
N PHE A 209 -2.19 6.20 -26.69
CA PHE A 209 -2.06 5.83 -28.08
C PHE A 209 -3.43 5.39 -28.61
N GLU A 210 -3.72 5.81 -29.85
CA GLU A 210 -4.93 5.38 -30.55
C GLU A 210 -4.94 3.87 -30.76
N ALA A 211 -6.13 3.27 -30.62
CA ALA A 211 -6.33 1.84 -30.77
C ALA A 211 -5.80 1.34 -32.13
N GLY A 212 -5.01 0.27 -32.10
CA GLY A 212 -4.42 -0.32 -33.31
C GLY A 212 -3.35 0.52 -34.02
N SER A 213 -2.96 1.68 -33.48
CA SER A 213 -1.82 2.43 -34.02
C SER A 213 -0.51 1.64 -33.90
N PRO A 214 0.49 1.86 -34.76
CA PRO A 214 1.80 1.18 -34.64
C PRO A 214 2.44 1.37 -33.26
N GLN A 215 2.24 2.53 -32.63
CA GLN A 215 2.75 2.84 -31.30
C GLN A 215 2.04 2.04 -30.21
N ALA A 216 0.72 1.86 -30.32
CA ALA A 216 -0.06 1.03 -29.42
C ALA A 216 0.35 -0.45 -29.53
N ILE A 217 0.47 -0.97 -30.76
CA ILE A 217 0.90 -2.36 -31.01
C ILE A 217 2.31 -2.61 -30.48
N ALA A 218 3.22 -1.64 -30.64
CA ALA A 218 4.58 -1.77 -30.11
C ALA A 218 4.62 -1.94 -28.58
N GLN A 219 3.61 -1.44 -27.84
CA GLN A 219 3.57 -1.66 -26.39
C GLN A 219 3.34 -3.14 -26.03
N ALA A 220 2.57 -3.89 -26.83
CA ALA A 220 2.40 -5.32 -26.56
C ALA A 220 3.73 -6.07 -26.59
N GLU A 221 4.61 -5.74 -27.53
CA GLU A 221 5.95 -6.35 -27.61
C GLU A 221 6.85 -5.95 -26.43
N ILE A 222 6.79 -4.67 -26.03
CA ILE A 222 7.59 -4.15 -24.89
C ILE A 222 7.19 -4.85 -23.58
N PHE A 223 5.89 -5.05 -23.38
CA PHE A 223 5.32 -5.65 -22.16
C PHE A 223 5.10 -7.17 -22.25
N GLY A 224 5.54 -7.81 -23.33
CA GLY A 224 5.40 -9.27 -23.50
C GLY A 224 3.95 -9.78 -23.55
N ILE A 225 2.96 -8.90 -23.78
CA ILE A 225 1.55 -9.30 -23.88
C ILE A 225 1.15 -9.64 -25.31
N PRO A 226 0.26 -10.63 -25.55
CA PRO A 226 -0.21 -10.93 -26.89
C PRO A 226 -0.93 -9.73 -27.52
N THR A 227 -0.59 -9.38 -28.76
CA THR A 227 -1.21 -8.26 -29.49
C THR A 227 -2.72 -8.41 -29.64
N THR A 228 -3.25 -9.63 -29.56
CA THR A 228 -4.70 -9.91 -29.59
C THR A 228 -5.45 -9.24 -28.44
N VAL A 229 -4.81 -9.11 -27.27
CA VAL A 229 -5.40 -8.43 -26.09
C VAL A 229 -5.66 -6.95 -26.40
N LEU A 230 -4.78 -6.30 -27.16
CA LEU A 230 -4.90 -4.89 -27.53
C LEU A 230 -5.89 -4.61 -28.66
N THR A 231 -6.51 -5.65 -29.22
CA THR A 231 -7.39 -5.56 -30.41
C THR A 231 -8.80 -6.09 -30.18
N ALA A 232 -9.14 -6.49 -28.95
CA ALA A 232 -10.45 -7.04 -28.62
C ALA A 232 -11.53 -5.95 -28.73
N ALA A 233 -11.96 -5.66 -29.96
CA ALA A 233 -13.34 -5.30 -30.21
C ALA A 233 -14.14 -6.55 -29.88
N ASP A 234 -14.91 -6.51 -28.79
CA ASP A 234 -15.97 -7.50 -28.59
C ASP A 234 -17.07 -7.21 -29.64
N SER A 235 -16.75 -7.52 -30.90
CA SER A 235 -17.75 -7.69 -31.93
C SER A 235 -18.42 -9.01 -31.62
N VAL A 236 -19.46 -8.95 -30.80
CA VAL A 236 -20.50 -9.98 -30.72
C VAL A 236 -20.93 -10.30 -32.14
N LEU A 237 -20.45 -11.42 -32.65
CA LEU A 237 -21.04 -12.16 -33.76
C LEU A 237 -21.71 -13.38 -33.14
N VAL A 238 -22.99 -13.25 -32.79
CA VAL A 238 -24.16 -13.96 -33.35
C VAL A 238 -25.42 -13.35 -32.71
#